data_AF-A0A2C5XL00-F1
#
_entry.id   AF-A0A2C5XL00-F1
#
_cell.length_a   1.000
_cell.length_b   1.000
_cell.length_c   1.000
_cell.angle_alpha   90.00
_cell.angle_beta   90.00
_cell.angle_gamma   90.00
#
_symmetry.space_group_name_H-M   'P 1'
#
loop_
_entity.id
_entity.type
_entity.pdbx_description
1 polymer ?
#
loop_
_entity_poly.entity_id
_entity_poly.type
_entity_poly.pdbx_seq_one_letter_code
_entity_poly.pdbx_strand_id
1 'polypeptide(L)'
;MDRSSTNTPTPSEASSTAGHRSETPTLSHPQVNSAGNPLPPLCREYPLPKEPVDVAEALARPPLRWTIKGTMAAGEHRQIRVKTDEEKAQEFAQAKADLVKASASLKNLPNIDRRSPSS
;
A
#
# COMPACT_ATOMS: atom_id res chain seq x y z
N MET A 1 -53.90 32.45 -16.29
CA MET A 1 -52.76 32.71 -17.18
C MET A 1 -51.73 31.63 -16.97
N ASP A 2 -51.59 30.78 -17.98
CA ASP A 2 -50.59 29.73 -18.14
C ASP A 2 -49.17 30.29 -18.26
N ARG A 3 -48.17 29.47 -17.87
CA ARG A 3 -47.00 29.12 -18.72
C ARG A 3 -46.02 28.21 -17.97
N SER A 4 -46.04 26.95 -18.37
CA SER A 4 -44.97 25.97 -18.19
C SER A 4 -43.68 26.47 -18.84
N SER A 5 -42.55 26.35 -18.15
CA SER A 5 -41.22 26.50 -18.77
C SER A 5 -40.32 25.35 -18.36
N THR A 6 -40.28 24.34 -19.22
CA THR A 6 -39.34 23.22 -19.22
C THR A 6 -38.00 23.72 -19.74
N ASN A 7 -36.94 23.69 -18.91
CA ASN A 7 -35.58 23.92 -19.38
C ASN A 7 -34.81 22.59 -19.39
N THR A 8 -34.69 22.01 -20.57
CA THR A 8 -33.80 20.88 -20.87
C THR A 8 -32.49 21.44 -21.43
N PRO A 9 -31.33 21.25 -20.79
CA PRO A 9 -30.05 21.50 -21.42
C PRO A 9 -29.52 20.25 -22.13
N THR A 10 -29.41 20.34 -23.44
CA THR A 10 -28.68 19.44 -24.36
C THR A 10 -27.17 19.50 -24.10
N PRO A 11 -26.42 18.39 -24.07
CA PRO A 11 -24.97 18.45 -24.18
C PRO A 11 -24.54 18.34 -25.65
N SER A 12 -23.86 19.38 -26.17
CA SER A 12 -23.09 19.31 -27.42
C SER A 12 -21.63 18.98 -27.11
N GLU A 13 -21.11 17.98 -27.83
CA GLU A 13 -19.70 17.65 -27.96
C GLU A 13 -18.87 18.83 -28.45
N ALA A 14 -17.68 19.02 -27.86
CA ALA A 14 -16.51 19.48 -28.58
C ALA A 14 -15.25 18.89 -27.96
N SER A 15 -14.59 18.06 -28.78
CA SER A 15 -13.31 17.43 -28.56
C SER A 15 -12.17 18.46 -28.47
N SER A 16 -11.22 18.24 -27.57
CA SER A 16 -9.85 18.76 -27.70
C SER A 16 -8.88 17.77 -27.07
N THR A 17 -8.26 16.99 -27.95
CA THR A 17 -7.15 16.08 -27.66
C THR A 17 -5.86 16.89 -27.55
N ALA A 18 -5.30 16.98 -26.34
CA ALA A 18 -3.92 17.38 -26.12
C ALA A 18 -3.22 16.21 -25.44
N GLY A 19 -2.36 15.54 -26.19
CA GLY A 19 -1.76 14.26 -25.85
C GLY A 19 -0.94 14.30 -24.57
N HIS A 20 -1.39 13.55 -23.57
CA HIS A 20 -0.51 13.06 -22.52
C HIS A 20 0.00 11.68 -22.97
N ARG A 21 1.28 11.59 -23.34
CA ARG A 21 1.97 10.30 -23.48
C ARG A 21 1.97 9.65 -22.09
N SER A 22 1.06 8.72 -21.87
CA SER A 22 1.09 7.83 -20.72
C SER A 22 2.17 6.79 -20.96
N GLU A 23 3.36 7.00 -20.40
CA GLU A 23 4.32 5.92 -20.24
C GLU A 23 3.70 4.90 -19.29
N THR A 24 3.19 3.81 -19.83
CA THR A 24 2.61 2.72 -19.05
C THR A 24 3.74 1.99 -18.32
N PRO A 25 3.76 1.95 -16.98
CA PRO A 25 4.69 1.07 -16.28
C PRO A 25 4.31 -0.36 -16.63
N THR A 26 5.24 -1.08 -17.26
CA THR A 26 5.07 -2.51 -17.55
C THR A 26 5.15 -3.26 -16.23
N LEU A 27 4.00 -3.49 -15.59
CA LEU A 27 3.90 -4.47 -14.52
C LEU A 27 3.94 -5.86 -15.16
N SER A 28 5.09 -6.54 -15.04
CA SER A 28 5.20 -7.97 -15.34
C SER A 28 4.36 -8.74 -14.32
N HIS A 29 3.14 -9.09 -14.68
CA HIS A 29 2.30 -9.96 -13.87
C HIS A 29 2.80 -11.41 -14.00
N PRO A 30 2.86 -12.20 -12.91
CA PRO A 30 3.17 -13.61 -13.01
C PRO A 30 2.08 -14.29 -13.86
N GLN A 31 2.46 -14.76 -15.03
CA GLN A 31 1.58 -15.52 -15.90
C GLN A 31 1.27 -16.84 -15.17
N VAL A 32 0.02 -17.01 -14.74
CA VAL A 32 -0.42 -18.30 -14.22
C VAL A 32 -0.38 -19.27 -15.41
N ASN A 33 0.49 -20.27 -15.30
CA ASN A 33 0.71 -21.29 -16.32
C ASN A 33 -0.52 -22.20 -16.44
N SER A 34 -1.54 -21.75 -17.16
CA SER A 34 -2.47 -22.67 -17.82
C SER A 34 -1.83 -23.10 -19.14
N ALA A 35 -1.64 -24.39 -19.33
CA ALA A 35 -1.03 -24.97 -20.52
C ALA A 35 -1.82 -24.57 -21.77
N GLY A 36 -1.32 -23.57 -22.51
CA GLY A 36 -1.99 -23.00 -23.67
C GLY A 36 -1.82 -21.48 -23.64
N ASN A 37 -1.12 -20.95 -24.65
CA ASN A 37 -0.82 -19.54 -24.82
C ASN A 37 -2.03 -18.66 -24.44
N PRO A 38 -1.98 -17.90 -23.33
CA PRO A 38 -3.13 -17.11 -22.91
C PRO A 38 -3.39 -16.06 -23.99
N LEU A 39 -4.62 -16.00 -24.48
CA LEU A 39 -5.02 -15.05 -25.53
C LEU A 39 -4.47 -13.65 -25.21
N PRO A 40 -3.95 -12.92 -26.22
CA PRO A 40 -3.52 -11.54 -26.05
C PRO A 40 -4.62 -10.73 -25.33
N PRO A 41 -4.28 -9.77 -24.45
CA PRO A 41 -5.26 -9.06 -23.62
C PRO A 41 -6.42 -8.45 -24.42
N LEU A 42 -6.12 -7.99 -25.64
CA LEU A 42 -7.07 -7.39 -26.59
C LEU A 42 -8.03 -8.41 -27.23
N CYS A 43 -7.68 -9.69 -27.24
CA CYS A 43 -8.49 -10.78 -27.79
C CYS A 43 -9.27 -11.53 -26.70
N ARG A 44 -9.21 -11.08 -25.44
CA ARG A 44 -9.94 -11.70 -24.34
C ARG A 44 -11.36 -11.14 -24.28
N GLU A 45 -12.34 -12.02 -24.44
CA GLU A 45 -13.71 -11.72 -24.06
C GLU A 45 -13.85 -11.94 -22.56
N TYR A 46 -14.17 -10.87 -21.82
CA TYR A 46 -14.45 -10.95 -20.40
C TYR A 46 -15.95 -11.20 -20.22
N PRO A 47 -16.34 -12.20 -19.41
CA PRO A 47 -17.75 -12.44 -19.14
C PRO A 47 -18.36 -11.21 -18.48
N LEU A 48 -19.57 -10.85 -18.90
CA LEU A 48 -20.30 -9.78 -18.25
C LEU A 48 -20.56 -10.15 -16.78
N PRO A 49 -20.45 -9.18 -15.86
CA PRO A 49 -20.91 -9.37 -14.48
C PRO A 49 -22.37 -9.87 -14.46
N LYS A 50 -22.67 -10.86 -13.60
CA LYS A 50 -24.03 -11.39 -13.46
C LYS A 50 -25.02 -10.36 -12.94
N GLU A 51 -24.53 -9.43 -12.12
CA GLU A 51 -25.30 -8.36 -11.50
C GLU A 51 -24.83 -7.01 -12.04
N PRO A 52 -25.74 -6.03 -12.21
CA PRO A 52 -25.35 -4.67 -12.56
C PRO A 52 -24.46 -4.08 -11.47
N VAL A 53 -23.36 -3.43 -11.88
CA VAL A 53 -22.46 -2.77 -10.93
C VAL A 53 -23.15 -1.52 -10.40
N ASP A 54 -23.48 -1.53 -9.11
CA ASP A 54 -23.92 -0.32 -8.42
C ASP A 54 -22.73 0.63 -8.22
N VAL A 55 -22.68 1.67 -9.06
CA VAL A 55 -21.62 2.68 -9.04
C VAL A 55 -21.69 3.52 -7.77
N ALA A 56 -22.88 3.80 -7.24
CA ALA A 56 -23.05 4.60 -6.04
C ALA A 56 -22.48 3.85 -4.83
N GLU A 57 -22.80 2.56 -4.72
CA GLU A 57 -22.23 1.70 -3.68
C GLU A 57 -20.71 1.58 -3.83
N ALA A 58 -20.21 1.34 -5.05
CA ALA A 58 -18.78 1.17 -5.30
C ALA A 58 -17.96 2.41 -4.91
N LEU A 59 -18.50 3.62 -5.12
CA LEU A 59 -17.87 4.88 -4.73
C LEU A 59 -18.00 5.20 -3.24
N ALA A 60 -19.06 4.71 -2.58
CA ALA A 60 -19.26 4.89 -1.15
C ALA A 60 -18.32 4.01 -0.30
N ARG A 61 -17.77 2.94 -0.89
CA ARG A 61 -16.83 2.05 -0.18
C ARG A 61 -15.58 2.83 0.27
N PRO A 62 -15.13 2.64 1.53
CA PRO A 62 -13.91 3.27 2.00
C PRO A 62 -12.71 2.74 1.20
N PRO A 63 -11.72 3.59 0.92
CA PRO A 63 -10.58 3.18 0.12
C PRO A 63 -9.70 2.20 0.90
N LEU A 64 -9.12 1.24 0.18
CA LEU A 64 -8.27 0.21 0.78
C LEU A 64 -6.99 0.80 1.39
N ARG A 65 -6.36 0.02 2.28
CA ARG A 65 -5.15 0.39 3.02
C ARG A 65 -3.95 0.79 2.16
N TRP A 66 -3.89 0.40 0.89
CA TRP A 66 -2.78 0.77 -0.01
C TRP A 66 -2.90 2.22 -0.53
N THR A 67 -4.07 2.84 -0.35
CA THR A 67 -4.27 4.26 -0.65
C THR A 67 -3.81 5.13 0.52
N ILE A 68 -3.47 6.39 0.26
CA ILE A 68 -3.05 7.35 1.30
C ILE A 68 -4.15 7.52 2.38
N LYS A 69 -5.41 7.67 1.97
CA LYS A 69 -6.53 7.78 2.92
C LYS A 69 -6.71 6.48 3.72
N GLY A 70 -6.51 5.32 3.10
CA GLY A 70 -6.58 4.04 3.78
C GLY A 70 -5.41 3.77 4.74
N THR A 71 -4.19 4.20 4.42
CA THR A 71 -3.05 4.11 5.34
C THR A 71 -3.26 5.01 6.56
N MET A 72 -3.74 6.24 6.35
CA MET A 72 -4.06 7.18 7.42
C MET A 72 -5.17 6.63 8.33
N ALA A 73 -6.29 6.17 7.77
CA ALA A 73 -7.39 5.58 8.55
C ALA A 73 -6.94 4.33 9.34
N ALA A 74 -6.10 3.47 8.76
CA ALA A 74 -5.54 2.32 9.48
C ALA A 74 -4.56 2.72 10.60
N GLY A 75 -3.93 3.88 10.48
CA GLY A 75 -3.01 4.45 11.46
C GLY A 75 -3.69 5.29 12.54
N GLU A 76 -4.94 5.71 12.35
CA GLU A 76 -5.66 6.60 13.27
C GLU A 76 -5.77 6.04 14.69
N HIS A 77 -5.97 4.72 14.81
CA HIS A 77 -6.02 4.04 16.11
C HIS A 77 -4.65 3.71 16.70
N ARG A 78 -3.55 3.91 15.95
CA ARG A 78 -2.21 3.83 16.55
C ARG A 78 -1.98 5.09 17.36
N GLN A 79 -2.35 5.02 18.64
CA GLN A 79 -1.91 5.99 19.62
C GLN A 79 -0.39 5.90 19.74
N ILE A 80 0.32 6.78 19.03
CA ILE A 80 1.73 7.02 19.27
C ILE A 80 1.78 7.63 20.67
N ARG A 81 2.13 6.83 21.67
CA ARG A 81 2.41 7.36 23.01
C ARG A 81 3.59 8.33 22.88
N VAL A 82 3.29 9.61 22.93
CA VAL A 82 4.30 10.66 22.99
C VAL A 82 4.88 10.59 24.40
N LYS A 83 6.07 9.99 24.52
CA LYS A 83 6.78 9.89 25.80
C LYS A 83 7.18 11.27 26.28
N THR A 84 7.09 11.51 27.58
CA THR A 84 7.61 12.74 28.19
C THR A 84 9.14 12.76 28.08
N ASP A 85 9.74 13.94 28.19
CA ASP A 85 11.21 14.05 28.08
C ASP A 85 11.93 13.34 29.24
N GLU A 86 11.29 13.24 30.40
CA GLU A 86 11.76 12.45 31.54
C GLU A 86 11.77 10.95 31.25
N GLU A 87 10.69 10.41 30.65
CA GLU A 87 10.61 9.01 30.23
C GLU A 87 11.68 8.68 29.19
N LYS A 88 11.89 9.57 28.20
CA LYS A 88 12.96 9.40 27.20
C LYS A 88 14.34 9.39 27.85
N ALA A 89 14.58 10.27 28.82
CA ALA A 89 15.87 10.33 29.53
C ALA A 89 16.12 9.05 30.34
N GLN A 90 15.10 8.51 31.00
CA GLN A 90 15.20 7.23 31.71
C GLN A 90 15.49 6.07 30.77
N GLU A 91 14.77 5.98 29.66
CA GLU A 91 15.01 4.94 28.64
C GLU A 91 16.41 5.04 28.04
N PHE A 92 16.91 6.25 27.81
CA PHE A 92 18.26 6.45 27.31
C PHE A 92 19.31 6.03 28.34
N ALA A 93 19.12 6.36 29.62
CA ALA A 93 20.01 5.93 30.70
C ALA A 93 20.03 4.40 30.82
N GLN A 94 18.86 3.76 30.73
CA GLN A 94 18.74 2.31 30.74
C GLN A 94 19.41 1.68 29.52
N ALA A 95 19.13 2.16 28.32
CA ALA A 95 19.74 1.68 27.08
C ALA A 95 21.27 1.82 27.10
N LYS A 96 21.80 2.92 27.67
CA LYS A 96 23.23 3.12 27.86
C LYS A 96 23.82 2.07 28.81
N ALA A 97 23.16 1.78 29.93
CA ALA A 97 23.62 0.76 30.87
C ALA A 97 23.60 -0.63 30.24
N ASP A 98 22.54 -0.97 29.51
CA ASP A 98 22.40 -2.24 28.80
C ASP A 98 23.48 -2.41 27.73
N LEU A 99 23.80 -1.34 26.98
CA LEU A 99 24.86 -1.37 25.98
C LEU A 99 26.23 -1.62 26.62
N VAL A 100 26.55 -0.94 27.73
CA VAL A 100 27.81 -1.16 28.45
C VAL A 100 27.88 -2.60 28.95
N LYS A 101 26.81 -3.12 29.53
CA LYS A 101 26.72 -4.51 30.00
C LYS A 101 26.90 -5.51 28.87
N ALA A 102 26.23 -5.33 27.74
CA ALA A 102 26.37 -6.17 26.56
C ALA A 102 27.81 -6.12 26.02
N SER A 103 28.42 -4.94 25.99
CA SER A 103 29.81 -4.77 25.54
C SER A 103 30.81 -5.49 26.46
N ALA A 104 30.58 -5.48 27.78
CA ALA A 104 31.40 -6.21 28.73
C ALA A 104 31.25 -7.72 28.55
N SER A 105 30.01 -8.20 28.34
CA SER A 105 29.77 -9.61 28.06
C SER A 105 30.45 -10.08 26.78
N LEU A 106 30.47 -9.25 25.72
CA LEU A 106 31.14 -9.57 24.46
C LEU A 106 32.65 -9.70 24.64
N LYS A 107 33.26 -8.84 25.45
CA LYS A 107 34.70 -8.88 25.75
C LYS A 107 35.11 -10.10 26.59
N ASN A 108 34.18 -10.63 27.38
CA ASN A 108 34.39 -11.79 28.24
C ASN A 108 34.02 -13.12 27.58
N LEU A 109 33.69 -13.12 26.27
CA LEU A 109 33.46 -14.38 25.57
C LEU A 109 34.77 -15.18 25.53
N PRO A 110 34.75 -16.48 25.88
CA PRO A 110 35.91 -17.32 25.73
C PRO A 110 36.32 -17.36 24.25
N ASN A 111 37.61 -17.17 23.98
CA ASN A 111 38.17 -17.36 22.65
C ASN A 111 38.07 -18.84 22.30
N ILE A 112 36.97 -19.21 21.65
CA ILE A 112 36.78 -20.56 21.12
C ILE A 112 37.66 -20.64 19.87
N ASP A 113 38.91 -21.05 20.07
CA ASP A 113 39.80 -21.42 18.98
C ASP A 113 39.15 -22.56 18.19
N ARG A 114 38.59 -22.23 17.02
CA ARG A 114 37.90 -23.18 16.12
C ARG A 114 38.88 -24.13 15.41
N ARG A 115 40.01 -24.45 16.03
CA ARG A 115 41.10 -25.23 15.45
C ARG A 115 41.47 -26.40 16.35
N SER A 116 40.48 -27.22 16.70
CA SER A 116 40.76 -28.60 17.14
C SER A 116 40.47 -29.53 15.96
N PRO A 117 41.49 -30.03 15.24
CA PRO A 117 41.27 -31.13 14.30
C PRO A 117 40.95 -32.39 15.11
N SER A 118 39.83 -33.03 14.81
CA SER A 118 39.52 -34.37 15.29
C SER A 118 40.64 -35.33 14.85
N SER A 119 41.25 -36.03 15.80
CA SER A 119 41.98 -37.28 15.55
C SER A 119 41.08 -38.46 15.88
#